data_AF-K0IKN8-F1
#
_entry.id   AF-K0IKN8-F1
#
_cell.length_a   1.000
_cell.length_b   1.000
_cell.length_c   1.000
_cell.angle_alpha   90.00
_cell.angle_beta   90.00
_cell.angle_gamma   90.00
#
_symmetry.space_group_name_H-M   'P 1'
#
loop_
_entity.id
_entity.type
_entity.pdbx_description
1 polymer ?
#
loop_
_entity_poly.entity_id
_entity_poly.type
_entity_poly.pdbx_seq_one_letter_code
_entity_poly.pdbx_strand_id
1 'polypeptide(L)' 'MVYRNSIDAFQQLLLSPAVSQISAKSGHMQNGISYCVVQVSFANGDEYRIEAFDEEADELYRVAREQSSLLCLHANA' A
#
# COMPACT_ATOMS: atom_id res chain seq x y z
N MET A 1 18.09 -2.85 -2.15
CA MET A 1 17.13 -2.89 -3.26
C MET A 1 16.76 -1.46 -3.59
N VAL A 2 16.72 -1.08 -4.87
CA VAL A 2 16.28 0.25 -5.30
C VAL A 2 14.99 0.06 -6.07
N TYR A 3 13.91 0.62 -5.56
CA TYR A 3 12.60 0.61 -6.22
C TYR A 3 12.47 1.84 -7.11
N ARG A 4 11.75 1.71 -8.22
CA ARG A 4 11.59 2.82 -9.18
C ARG A 4 10.66 3.90 -8.66
N ASN A 5 9.61 3.50 -7.94
CA ASN A 5 8.62 4.37 -7.32
C ASN A 5 7.90 3.62 -6.19
N SER A 6 6.95 4.29 -5.53
CA SER A 6 6.18 3.72 -4.43
C SER A 6 5.28 2.55 -4.85
N ILE A 7 4.79 2.55 -6.09
CA ILE A 7 3.94 1.48 -6.65
C ILE A 7 4.76 0.21 -6.86
N ASP A 8 5.98 0.33 -7.40
CA ASP A 8 6.92 -0.77 -7.62
C ASP A 8 7.30 -1.43 -6.28
N ALA A 9 7.59 -0.62 -5.26
CA ALA A 9 7.83 -1.11 -3.91
C ALA A 9 6.62 -1.87 -3.34
N PHE A 10 5.41 -1.34 -3.56
CA PHE A 10 4.17 -1.99 -3.09
C PHE A 10 3.92 -3.32 -3.80
N GLN A 11 4.03 -3.34 -5.12
CA GLN A 11 3.87 -4.56 -5.92
C GLN A 11 4.86 -5.64 -5.51
N GLN A 12 6.09 -5.28 -5.17
CA GLN A 12 7.09 -6.25 -4.69
C GLN A 12 6.66 -6.91 -3.36
N LEU A 13 6.04 -6.17 -2.43
CA LEU A 13 5.52 -6.76 -1.19
C LEU A 13 4.39 -7.76 -1.45
N LEU A 14 3.53 -7.48 -2.44
CA LEU A 14 2.40 -8.32 -2.80
C LEU A 14 2.79 -9.65 -3.47
N LEU A 15 4.05 -9.82 -3.90
CA LEU A 15 4.53 -11.11 -4.39
C LEU A 15 4.60 -12.17 -3.28
N SER A 16 4.59 -11.74 -2.01
CA SER A 16 4.57 -12.66 -0.88
C SER A 16 3.16 -13.17 -0.62
N PRO A 17 2.94 -14.50 -0.56
CA PRO A 17 1.65 -15.06 -0.17
C PRO A 17 1.35 -14.85 1.33
N ALA A 18 2.32 -14.38 2.11
CA ALA A 18 2.16 -14.15 3.54
C ALA A 18 1.50 -12.80 3.86
N VAL A 19 1.18 -11.95 2.87
CA VAL A 19 0.43 -10.71 3.11
C VAL A 19 -0.94 -11.06 3.69
N SER A 20 -1.21 -10.59 4.92
CA SER A 20 -2.44 -10.87 5.66
C SER A 20 -3.39 -9.68 5.69
N GLN A 21 -2.86 -8.46 5.62
CA GLN A 21 -3.66 -7.25 5.63
C GLN A 21 -3.00 -6.12 4.85
N ILE A 22 -3.81 -5.32 4.16
CA ILE A 22 -3.40 -4.09 3.51
C ILE A 22 -4.33 -2.98 4.00
N SER A 23 -3.74 -1.92 4.54
CA SER A 23 -4.45 -0.69 4.91
C SER A 23 -3.84 0.51 4.19
N ALA A 24 -4.70 1.43 3.75
CA ALA A 24 -4.27 2.61 3.01
C ALA A 24 -5.02 3.83 3.53
N LYS A 25 -4.29 4.94 3.66
CA LYS A 25 -4.81 6.25 4.01
C LYS A 25 -4.24 7.29 3.05
N SER A 26 -5.06 8.21 2.58
CA SER A 26 -4.63 9.37 1.82
C SER A 26 -5.17 10.67 2.43
N GLY A 27 -4.56 11.79 2.05
CA GLY A 27 -5.01 13.12 2.46
C GLY A 27 -4.11 14.22 1.91
N HIS A 28 -4.28 15.43 2.43
CA HIS A 28 -3.46 16.59 2.09
C HIS A 28 -2.80 17.15 3.34
N MET A 29 -1.54 17.55 3.23
CA MET A 29 -0.82 18.32 4.24
C MET A 29 -1.30 19.79 4.23
N GLN A 30 -1.00 20.54 5.29
CA GLN A 30 -1.44 21.95 5.40
C GLN A 30 -0.87 22.85 4.29
N ASN A 31 0.27 22.48 3.71
CA ASN A 31 0.89 23.18 2.58
C ASN A 31 0.35 22.74 1.21
N GLY A 32 -0.67 21.88 1.17
CA GLY A 32 -1.31 21.42 -0.06
C GLY A 32 -0.69 20.17 -0.70
N ILE A 33 0.39 19.62 -0.14
CA ILE A 33 1.01 18.39 -0.64
C ILE A 33 0.09 17.18 -0.38
N SER A 34 -0.27 16.46 -1.44
CA SER A 34 -0.99 15.20 -1.33
C SER A 34 -0.09 14.13 -0.72
N TYR A 35 -0.63 13.26 0.11
CA TYR A 35 0.11 12.14 0.68
C TYR A 35 -0.73 10.87 0.71
N CYS A 36 -0.05 9.73 0.59
CA CYS A 36 -0.60 8.41 0.85
C CYS A 36 0.35 7.62 1.74
N VAL A 37 -0.23 6.89 2.68
CA VAL A 37 0.45 5.89 3.50
C VAL A 37 -0.26 4.56 3.28
N VAL A 38 0.51 3.55 2.90
CA VAL A 38 0.08 2.16 2.83
C VAL A 38 0.86 1.37 3.86
N GLN A 39 0.14 0.60 4.68
CA GLN A 39 0.72 -0.38 5.60
C GLN A 39 0.31 -1.78 5.15
N VAL A 40 1.31 -2.64 5.00
CA VAL A 40 1.17 -4.04 4.61
C VAL A 40 1.62 -4.90 5.79
N SER A 41 0.71 -5.66 6.36
CA SER A 41 0.99 -6.60 7.44
C SER A 41 1.06 -8.02 6.90
N PHE A 42 1.98 -8.80 7.44
CA PHE A 42 2.25 -10.18 7.04
C PHE A 42 1.82 -11.14 8.15
N ALA A 43 1.46 -12.38 7.80
CA ALA A 43 1.01 -13.41 8.73
C ALA A 43 2.08 -13.83 9.74
N ASN A 44 3.36 -13.58 9.44
CA ASN A 44 4.48 -13.79 10.37
C ASN A 44 4.65 -12.66 11.39
N GLY A 45 3.83 -11.61 11.33
CA GLY A 45 3.88 -10.44 12.20
C GLY A 45 4.73 -9.28 11.67
N ASP A 46 5.39 -9.42 10.51
CA ASP A 46 6.14 -8.32 9.91
C ASP A 46 5.18 -7.26 9.36
N GLU A 47 5.60 -5.99 9.45
CA GLU A 47 4.85 -4.87 8.90
C GLU A 47 5.77 -3.96 8.08
N TYR A 48 5.28 -3.56 6.91
CA TYR A 48 5.99 -2.66 6.01
C TYR A 48 5.12 -1.45 5.71
N ARG A 49 5.76 -0.28 5.64
CA ARG A 49 5.10 0.99 5.35
C ARG A 49 5.67 1.59 4.07
N ILE A 50 4.79 2.01 3.18
CA ILE A 50 5.13 2.73 1.96
C ILE A 50 4.43 4.08 2.01
N GLU A 51 5.19 5.13 1.74
CA GLU A 51 4.70 6.50 1.71
C GLU A 51 4.96 7.10 0.33
N ALA A 52 3.97 7.83 -0.16
CA ALA A 52 4.04 8.54 -1.42
C ALA A 52 3.46 9.94 -1.26
N PHE A 53 3.96 10.88 -2.06
CA PHE A 53 3.57 12.28 -2.04
C PHE A 53 3.25 12.77 -3.46
N ASP A 54 2.48 13.85 -3.54
CA ASP A 54 2.08 14.49 -4.79
C ASP A 54 1.47 13.47 -5.77
N GLU A 55 1.99 13.38 -7.00
CA GLU A 55 1.44 12.56 -8.08
C GLU A 55 1.34 11.07 -7.71
N GLU A 56 2.34 10.54 -6.99
CA GLU A 56 2.35 9.13 -6.61
C GLU A 56 1.35 8.79 -5.50
N ALA A 57 0.92 9.78 -4.71
CA ALA A 57 0.04 9.55 -3.56
C ALA A 57 -1.32 8.96 -4.00
N ASP A 58 -1.94 9.56 -5.01
CA ASP A 58 -3.26 9.14 -5.48
C ASP A 58 -3.20 7.77 -6.16
N GLU A 59 -2.15 7.53 -6.95
CA GLU A 59 -1.97 6.25 -7.63
C GLU A 59 -1.70 5.12 -6.63
N LEU A 60 -0.81 5.33 -5.65
CA LEU A 60 -0.53 4.36 -4.60
C LEU A 60 -1.80 4.03 -3.80
N TYR A 61 -2.58 5.05 -3.43
CA TYR A 61 -3.82 4.85 -2.68
C TYR A 61 -4.82 4.00 -3.46
N ARG A 62 -5.03 4.30 -4.74
CA ARG A 62 -5.94 3.55 -5.62
C ARG A 62 -5.54 2.08 -5.68
N VAL A 63 -4.28 1.80 -6.02
CA VAL A 63 -3.78 0.42 -6.18
C VAL A 63 -3.86 -0.34 -4.86
N ALA A 64 -3.51 0.28 -3.73
CA ALA A 64 -3.60 -0.36 -2.42
C ALA A 64 -5.04 -0.68 -2.00
N ARG A 65 -6.00 0.18 -2.32
CA ARG A 65 -7.43 -0.05 -2.04
C ARG A 65 -8.01 -1.20 -2.86
N GLU A 66 -7.63 -1.30 -4.14
CA GLU A 66 -8.02 -2.42 -5.01
C GLU A 66 -7.49 -3.74 -4.44
N GLN A 67 -6.20 -3.79 -4.09
CA GLN A 67 -5.55 -5.00 -3.57
C GLN A 67 -6.08 -5.40 -2.18
N SER A 68 -6.32 -4.44 -1.30
CA SER A 68 -6.98 -4.69 0.00
C SER A 68 -8.36 -5.33 -0.19
N SER A 69 -9.13 -4.88 -1.18
CA SER A 69 -10.46 -5.44 -1.48
C SER A 69 -10.37 -6.87 -2.01
N LEU A 70 -9.40 -7.15 -2.90
CA LEU A 70 -9.15 -8.50 -3.41
C LEU A 70 -8.70 -9.46 -2.30
N LEU A 71 -7.88 -8.99 -1.35
CA LEU A 71 -7.43 -9.80 -0.22
C LEU A 71 -8.60 -10.20 0.70
N CYS A 72 -9.49 -9.26 1.01
CA CYS A 72 -10.71 -9.53 1.78
C CYS A 72 -11.64 -10.54 1.11
N LEU A 73 -11.71 -10.56 -0.23
CA LEU A 73 -12.52 -11.55 -0.95
C LEU A 73 -11.95 -12.97 -0.80
N HIS A 74 -10.63 -13.13 -0.91
CA HIS A 74 -9.98 -14.43 -0.76
C HIS A 74 -9.99 -14.95 0.68
N ALA A 75 -9.99 -14.06 1.68
CA ALA A 75 -10.09 -14.48 3.09
C ALA A 75 -11.46 -15.06 3.47
N ASN A 76 -12.50 -14.84 2.65
CA ASN A 76 -13.86 -15.30 2.87
C ASN A 76 -14.30 -16.45 1.93
N ALA A 77 -13.37 -16.98 1.13
CA ALA A 77 -13.58 -18.11 0.22
C ALA A 77 -12.96 -19.40 0.81
#